data_AF-A0A965VDW4-F1
#
_entry.id   AF-A0A965VDW4-F1
#
_cell.length_a   1.000
_cell.length_b   1.000
_cell.length_c   1.000
_cell.angle_alpha   90.00
_cell.angle_beta   90.00
_cell.angle_gamma   90.00
#
_symmetry.space_group_name_H-M   'P 1'
#
loop_
_entity.id
_entity.type
_entity.pdbx_description
1 polymer ?
#
loop_
_entity_poly.entity_id
_entity_poly.type
_entity_poly.pdbx_seq_one_letter_code
_entity_poly.pdbx_strand_id
1 'polypeptide(L)' 'GQPEGFDVVVAMYHDQGLIPVKYLGVEQGVNSTLGLPFVRTSPDHGTAFDIAGTGRADPASLLAALSAARQARG' A
#
# COMPACT_ATOMS: atom_id res chain seq x y z
N GLY A 1 4.92 -28.37 -6.52
CA GLY A 1 5.48 -27.28 -7.33
C GLY A 1 4.97 -25.99 -6.75
N GLN A 2 5.84 -25.00 -6.51
CA GLN A 2 5.33 -23.64 -6.33
C GLN A 2 4.51 -23.29 -7.58
N PRO A 3 3.24 -22.84 -7.46
CA PRO A 3 2.57 -22.26 -8.61
C PRO A 3 3.43 -21.10 -9.11
N GLU A 4 3.62 -21.02 -10.43
CA GLU A 4 4.23 -19.87 -11.07
C GLU A 4 3.44 -18.62 -10.64
N GLY A 5 4.15 -17.62 -10.12
CA GLY A 5 3.53 -16.48 -9.43
C GLY A 5 2.77 -15.58 -10.41
N PHE A 6 1.62 -15.08 -9.99
CA PHE A 6 0.92 -14.00 -10.68
C PHE A 6 1.58 -12.66 -10.33
N ASP A 7 1.78 -11.79 -11.32
CA ASP A 7 2.26 -10.41 -11.09
C ASP A 7 1.22 -9.54 -10.36
N VAL A 8 -0.07 -9.77 -10.66
CA VAL A 8 -1.21 -9.04 -10.09
C VAL A 8 -2.38 -10.00 -9.87
N VAL A 9 -3.12 -9.79 -8.77
CA VAL A 9 -4.39 -10.46 -8.47
C VAL A 9 -5.52 -9.44 -8.49
N VAL A 10 -6.61 -9.73 -9.21
CA VAL A 10 -7.82 -8.89 -9.23
C VAL A 10 -8.83 -9.43 -8.22
N ALA A 11 -9.00 -8.69 -7.12
CA ALA A 11 -10.06 -8.97 -6.14
C ALA A 11 -11.37 -8.31 -6.57
N MET A 12 -12.49 -9.01 -6.36
CA MET A 12 -13.83 -8.52 -6.70
C MET A 12 -14.39 -7.56 -5.64
N TYR A 13 -13.89 -7.65 -4.41
CA TYR A 13 -14.29 -6.76 -3.31
C TYR A 13 -13.13 -6.54 -2.33
N HIS A 14 -13.25 -5.49 -1.53
CA HIS A 14 -12.21 -4.94 -0.67
C HIS A 14 -11.52 -6.00 0.21
N ASP A 15 -12.30 -6.70 1.03
CA ASP A 15 -11.74 -7.63 2.02
C ASP A 15 -11.18 -8.91 1.39
N GLN A 16 -11.65 -9.29 0.20
CA GLN A 16 -11.06 -10.40 -0.56
C GLN A 16 -9.60 -10.13 -0.91
N GLY A 17 -9.29 -8.88 -1.26
CA GLY A 17 -7.94 -8.46 -1.63
C GLY A 17 -7.10 -8.07 -0.42
N LEU A 18 -7.67 -7.35 0.54
CA LEU A 18 -6.88 -6.72 1.61
C LEU A 18 -6.67 -7.59 2.85
N ILE A 19 -7.55 -8.55 3.16
CA ILE A 19 -7.30 -9.49 4.28
C ILE A 19 -5.99 -10.26 4.05
N PRO A 20 -5.76 -10.91 2.88
CA PRO A 20 -4.51 -11.64 2.66
C PRO A 20 -3.27 -10.74 2.68
N VAL A 21 -3.35 -9.54 2.09
CA VAL A 21 -2.23 -8.57 2.04
C VAL A 21 -1.84 -8.14 3.46
N LYS A 22 -2.82 -7.81 4.30
CA LYS A 22 -2.55 -7.38 5.69
C LYS A 22 -2.09 -8.54 6.56
N TYR A 23 -2.62 -9.74 6.36
CA TYR A 23 -2.20 -10.94 7.10
C TYR A 23 -0.72 -11.28 6.86
N LEU A 24 -0.22 -11.06 5.65
CA LEU A 24 1.18 -11.32 5.29
C LEU A 24 2.17 -10.29 5.87
N GLY A 25 1.70 -9.35 6.70
CA GLY A 25 2.58 -8.40 7.39
C GLY A 25 3.29 -7.45 6.44
N VAL A 26 2.64 -7.08 5.34
CA VAL A 26 3.15 -6.06 4.41
C VAL A 26 2.99 -4.69 5.06
N GLU A 27 3.78 -4.40 6.09
CA GLU A 27 3.77 -3.13 6.82
C GLU A 27 4.18 -1.94 5.93
N GLN A 28 4.75 -2.25 4.77
CA GLN A 28 5.10 -1.31 3.70
C GLN A 28 4.03 -1.28 2.60
N GLY A 29 2.78 -1.66 2.91
CA GLY A 29 1.67 -1.60 1.97
C GLY A 29 1.56 -0.21 1.33
N VAL A 30 1.50 -0.16 0.00
CA VAL A 30 1.30 1.05 -0.79
C VAL A 30 0.02 0.91 -1.59
N ASN A 31 -0.87 1.88 -1.44
CA ASN A 31 -2.05 2.00 -2.25
C ASN A 31 -1.72 2.79 -3.52
N SER A 32 -1.82 2.15 -4.69
CA SER A 32 -1.61 2.77 -6.00
C SER A 32 -2.94 2.98 -6.70
N THR A 33 -3.20 4.20 -7.18
CA THR A 33 -4.42 4.50 -7.93
C THR A 33 -4.13 4.48 -9.42
N LEU A 34 -4.69 3.50 -10.10
CA LEU A 34 -4.59 3.35 -11.55
C LEU A 34 -5.71 4.14 -12.25
N GLY A 35 -5.45 4.56 -13.49
CA GLY A 35 -6.43 5.25 -14.35
C GLY A 35 -6.41 6.79 -14.28
N LEU A 36 -5.59 7.40 -13.43
CA LEU A 36 -5.39 8.86 -13.40
C LEU A 36 -4.35 9.32 -14.45
N PRO A 37 -4.39 10.58 -14.91
CA PRO A 37 -3.40 11.12 -15.86
C PRO A 37 -2.04 11.44 -15.21
N PHE A 38 -1.80 11.01 -13.97
CA PHE A 38 -0.55 11.15 -13.25
C PHE A 38 -0.40 10.03 -12.20
N VAL A 39 0.84 9.76 -11.79
CA VAL A 39 1.16 8.78 -10.74
C VAL A 39 0.62 9.26 -9.39
N ARG A 40 -0.22 8.43 -8.75
CA ARG A 40 -0.75 8.66 -7.40
C ARG A 40 -0.60 7.41 -6.53
N THR A 41 0.13 7.55 -5.44
CA THR A 41 0.27 6.56 -4.37
C THR A 41 -0.21 7.12 -3.03
N SER A 42 -0.50 6.26 -2.06
CA SER A 42 -0.82 6.65 -0.68
C SER A 42 -0.36 5.57 0.33
N PRO A 43 -0.13 5.93 1.61
CA PRO A 43 0.13 4.93 2.65
C PRO A 43 -1.10 4.01 2.89
N ASP A 44 -0.89 2.91 3.61
CA ASP A 44 -1.96 1.92 3.94
C ASP A 44 -2.58 2.12 5.34
N HIS A 45 -2.12 3.10 6.10
CA HIS A 45 -2.69 3.43 7.41
C HIS A 45 -3.75 4.54 7.32
N GLY A 46 -4.61 4.60 8.34
CA GLY A 46 -5.58 5.66 8.54
C GLY A 46 -4.98 6.90 9.22
N THR A 47 -5.84 7.74 9.80
CA THR A 47 -5.43 9.01 10.40
C THR A 47 -4.76 8.88 11.77
N ALA A 48 -4.98 7.77 12.48
CA ALA A 48 -4.40 7.50 13.81
C ALA A 48 -4.51 8.70 14.77
N PHE A 49 -5.72 9.25 14.93
CA PHE A 49 -5.96 10.48 15.71
C PHE A 49 -5.58 10.36 17.18
N ASP A 50 -5.60 9.17 17.75
CA ASP A 50 -5.16 8.87 19.11
C ASP A 50 -3.68 9.16 19.36
N ILE A 51 -2.84 9.16 18.31
CA ILE A 51 -1.40 9.45 18.39
C ILE A 51 -0.98 10.71 17.62
N ALA A 52 -1.93 11.46 17.05
CA ALA A 52 -1.62 12.67 16.29
C ALA A 52 -0.89 13.71 17.18
N GLY A 53 0.20 14.27 16.67
CA GLY A 53 1.02 15.27 17.39
C GLY A 53 1.96 14.69 18.45
N THR A 54 1.97 13.38 18.69
CA THR A 54 2.81 12.75 19.72
C THR A 54 4.22 12.38 19.24
N GLY A 55 4.45 12.39 17.92
CA GLY A 55 5.70 11.92 17.31
C GLY A 55 5.88 10.39 17.30
N ARG A 56 4.82 9.61 17.60
CA ARG A 56 4.87 8.15 17.70
C ARG A 56 4.50 7.38 16.43
N ALA A 57 4.03 8.07 15.39
CA ALA A 57 3.65 7.42 14.13
C ALA A 57 4.88 6.91 13.37
N ASP A 58 4.80 5.70 12.81
CA ASP A 58 5.85 5.15 11.94
C ASP A 58 5.70 5.70 10.50
N PRO A 59 6.71 6.40 9.95
CA PRO A 59 6.66 6.93 8.59
C PRO A 59 6.93 5.89 7.48
N ALA A 60 7.24 4.63 7.79
CA ALA A 60 7.70 3.62 6.82
C ALA A 60 6.76 3.46 5.61
N SER A 61 5.44 3.36 5.83
CA SER A 61 4.46 3.22 4.74
C SER A 61 4.41 4.46 3.83
N LEU A 62 4.57 5.66 4.39
CA LEU A 62 4.65 6.89 3.59
C LEU A 62 5.94 6.94 2.75
N LEU A 63 7.07 6.55 3.32
CA LEU A 63 8.35 6.48 2.60
C LEU A 63 8.30 5.44 1.46
N ALA A 64 7.64 4.30 1.70
CA ALA A 64 7.39 3.29 0.67
C ALA A 64 6.51 3.85 -0.46
N ALA A 65 5.42 4.57 -0.13
CA ALA A 65 4.54 5.19 -1.11
C ALA A 65 5.26 6.23 -1.99
N LEU A 66 6.14 7.04 -1.41
CA LEU A 66 6.98 8.00 -2.15
C LEU A 66 7.97 7.28 -3.08
N SER A 67 8.57 6.19 -2.60
CA SER A 67 9.52 5.39 -3.37
C SER A 67 8.84 4.72 -4.57
N ALA A 68 7.67 4.12 -4.36
CA ALA A 68 6.85 3.55 -5.43
C ALA A 68 6.45 4.61 -6.47
N ALA A 69 6.05 5.81 -6.04
CA ALA A 69 5.73 6.89 -6.97
C ALA A 69 6.92 7.35 -7.81
N ARG A 70 8.14 7.34 -7.26
CA ARG A 70 9.37 7.64 -8.02
C ARG A 70 9.67 6.55 -9.06
N GLN A 71 9.50 5.28 -8.70
CA GLN A 71 9.72 4.15 -9.60
C GLN A 71 8.71 4.13 -10.76
N ALA A 72 7.44 4.42 -10.49
CA ALA A 72 6.37 4.42 -11.49
C ALA A 72 6.40 5.63 -12.46
N ARG A 73 7.27 6.62 -12.23
CA ARG A 73 7.49 7.76 -13.14
C ARG A 73 8.53 7.48 -14.24
N GLY A 74 9.12 6.29 -14.24
CA GLY A 74 10.11 5.84 -15.24
C GLY A 74 9.51 5.63 -16.62
#